data_AF-A0A938K361-F1
#
_entry.id   AF-A0A938K361-F1
#
_cell.length_a   1.000
_cell.length_b   1.000
_cell.length_c   1.000
_cell.angle_alpha   90.00
_cell.angle_beta   90.00
_cell.angle_gamma   90.00
#
_symmetry.space_group_name_H-M   'P 1'
#
loop_
_entity.id
_entity.type
_entity.pdbx_description
1 polymer ?
#
loop_
_entity_poly.entity_id
_entity_poly.type
_entity_poly.pdbx_seq_one_letter_code
_entity_poly.pdbx_strand_id
1 'polypeptide(L)'
;MTNPGEALAPIPLARGAAPSGRPLNVYGDLVYIKLSGEETGGRLAVMEDHVPAGQGPPLHVHHREAEIFYVLEGDFEFEVAGRGFQASAGDFFYVRRDIPHTFRNAGAGTGRLLITVEPAGLENFFAEIAAAPGPPDPAGAAEIFAKYGLELLGPPLALR
;
A
#
# COMPACT_ATOMS: atom_id res chain seq x y z
N MET A 1 5.89 -7.47 19.52
CA MET A 1 7.09 -8.31 19.46
C MET A 1 6.65 -9.76 19.46
N THR A 2 6.52 -10.35 18.27
CA THR A 2 6.30 -11.79 18.10
C THR A 2 7.62 -12.51 18.31
N ASN A 3 7.60 -13.66 18.97
CA ASN A 3 8.81 -14.41 19.29
C ASN A 3 9.35 -15.03 17.98
N PRO A 4 10.62 -14.82 17.59
CA PRO A 4 11.15 -15.25 16.28
C PRO A 4 11.18 -16.77 16.04
N GLY A 5 10.68 -17.60 16.97
CA GLY A 5 10.55 -19.05 16.84
C GLY A 5 9.10 -19.57 16.82
N GLU A 6 8.09 -18.71 16.91
CA GLU A 6 6.68 -19.12 16.88
C GLU A 6 6.12 -18.99 15.46
N ALA A 7 5.61 -20.08 14.90
CA ALA A 7 5.00 -20.06 13.58
C ALA A 7 3.74 -19.19 13.60
N LEU A 8 3.62 -18.26 12.64
CA LEU A 8 2.38 -17.51 12.46
C LEU A 8 1.26 -18.46 12.02
N ALA A 9 0.10 -18.34 12.66
CA ALA A 9 -1.12 -18.98 12.17
C ALA A 9 -1.46 -18.47 10.75
N PRO A 10 -2.15 -19.26 9.91
CA PRO A 10 -2.59 -18.80 8.60
C PRO A 10 -3.42 -17.50 8.70
N ILE A 11 -3.09 -16.52 7.87
CA ILE A 11 -3.79 -15.23 7.81
C ILE A 11 -4.87 -15.33 6.71
N PRO A 12 -6.17 -15.38 7.06
CA PRO A 12 -7.22 -15.43 6.05
C PRO A 12 -7.35 -14.09 5.33
N LEU A 13 -7.39 -14.13 3.99
CA LEU A 13 -7.62 -12.97 3.12
C LEU A 13 -8.94 -13.07 2.33
N ALA A 14 -9.73 -14.13 2.57
CA ALA A 14 -10.97 -14.38 1.85
C ALA A 14 -11.97 -13.21 2.02
N ARG A 15 -12.77 -12.95 0.97
CA ARG A 15 -13.88 -11.98 1.03
C ARG A 15 -14.79 -12.31 2.22
N GLY A 16 -15.12 -11.29 3.01
CA GLY A 16 -15.98 -11.42 4.20
C GLY A 16 -15.28 -11.96 5.45
N ALA A 17 -14.01 -12.35 5.39
CA ALA A 17 -13.23 -12.60 6.59
C ALA A 17 -13.02 -11.29 7.36
N ALA A 18 -13.01 -11.37 8.69
CA ALA A 18 -12.65 -10.22 9.51
C ALA A 18 -11.21 -9.77 9.16
N PRO A 19 -10.96 -8.47 8.98
CA PRO A 19 -9.61 -7.97 8.80
C PRO A 19 -8.70 -8.39 9.96
N SER A 20 -7.50 -8.83 9.62
CA SER A 20 -6.47 -9.32 10.55
C SER A 20 -5.19 -8.51 10.42
N GLY A 21 -4.30 -8.58 11.41
CA GLY A 21 -3.08 -7.77 11.44
C GLY A 21 -3.28 -6.42 12.12
N ARG A 22 -2.21 -5.61 12.17
CA ARG A 22 -2.23 -4.31 12.85
C ARG A 22 -2.84 -3.24 11.93
N PRO A 23 -3.99 -2.64 12.29
CA PRO A 23 -4.63 -1.62 11.48
C PRO A 23 -3.92 -0.27 11.62
N LEU A 24 -3.83 0.46 10.52
CA LEU A 24 -3.38 1.84 10.41
C LEU A 24 -4.41 2.62 9.60
N ASN A 25 -4.86 3.77 10.11
CA ASN A 25 -5.75 4.66 9.39
C ASN A 25 -4.92 5.73 8.67
N VAL A 26 -4.88 5.65 7.35
CA VAL A 26 -4.12 6.52 6.46
C VAL A 26 -5.13 7.42 5.75
N TYR A 27 -5.59 8.46 6.45
CA TYR A 27 -6.57 9.45 5.95
C TYR A 27 -7.88 8.85 5.43
N GLY A 28 -8.38 7.80 6.09
CA GLY A 28 -9.60 7.10 5.72
C GLY A 28 -9.37 5.82 4.92
N ASP A 29 -8.16 5.60 4.40
CA ASP A 29 -7.72 4.29 3.95
C ASP A 29 -7.31 3.42 5.14
N LEU A 30 -7.62 2.13 5.11
CA LEU A 30 -7.28 1.20 6.19
C LEU A 30 -6.23 0.21 5.71
N VAL A 31 -5.00 0.43 6.17
CA VAL A 31 -3.86 -0.44 5.90
C VAL A 31 -3.68 -1.42 7.06
N TYR A 32 -3.71 -2.72 6.77
CA TYR A 32 -3.50 -3.78 7.75
C TYR A 32 -2.14 -4.43 7.54
N ILE A 33 -1.21 -4.25 8.46
CA ILE A 33 0.11 -4.91 8.39
C ILE A 33 -0.07 -6.39 8.72
N LYS A 34 0.21 -7.25 7.74
CA LYS A 34 0.14 -8.72 7.84
C LYS A 34 1.49 -9.32 8.22
N LEU A 35 2.57 -8.79 7.64
CA LEU A 35 3.95 -9.12 7.96
C LEU A 35 4.77 -7.83 7.97
N SER A 36 5.45 -7.56 9.07
CA SER A 36 6.34 -6.40 9.21
C SER A 36 7.80 -6.74 8.91
N GLY A 37 8.63 -5.72 8.67
CA GLY A 37 10.08 -5.90 8.59
C GLY A 37 10.70 -6.48 9.86
N GLU A 38 10.13 -6.20 11.04
CA GLU A 38 10.57 -6.80 12.32
C GLU A 38 10.43 -8.33 12.27
N GLU A 39 9.29 -8.82 11.77
CA GLU A 39 8.98 -10.25 11.68
C GLU A 39 9.78 -10.97 10.59
N THR A 40 10.09 -10.27 9.50
CA THR A 40 10.78 -10.88 8.35
C THR A 40 12.29 -10.70 8.37
N GLY A 41 12.84 -9.99 9.36
CA GLY A 41 14.25 -9.62 9.41
C GLY A 41 14.64 -8.61 8.32
N GLY A 42 13.72 -7.69 7.99
CA GLY A 42 13.90 -6.64 7.00
C GLY A 42 13.72 -7.09 5.54
N ARG A 43 13.38 -8.36 5.29
CA ARG A 43 13.32 -8.92 3.94
C ARG A 43 12.15 -8.41 3.14
N LEU A 44 10.96 -8.43 3.72
CA LEU A 44 9.73 -7.95 3.07
C LEU A 44 8.71 -7.49 4.09
N ALA A 45 7.80 -6.61 3.69
CA ALA A 45 6.58 -6.34 4.43
C ALA A 45 5.37 -6.67 3.55
N VAL A 46 4.30 -7.16 4.17
CA VAL A 46 3.02 -7.47 3.52
C VAL A 46 1.91 -6.70 4.22
N MET A 47 1.11 -5.99 3.46
CA MET A 47 0.00 -5.19 3.92
C MET A 47 -1.26 -5.54 3.11
N GLU A 48 -2.42 -5.45 3.74
CA GLU A 48 -3.70 -5.46 3.04
C GLU A 48 -4.29 -4.06 3.13
N ASP A 49 -4.60 -3.47 1.98
CA ASP A 49 -5.12 -2.11 1.87
C ASP A 49 -6.60 -2.13 1.51
N HIS A 50 -7.41 -1.32 2.19
CA HIS A 50 -8.88 -1.27 2.06
C HIS A 50 -9.30 0.07 1.47
N VAL A 51 -9.05 0.19 0.17
CA VAL A 51 -9.12 1.45 -0.57
C VAL A 51 -10.57 1.87 -0.81
N PRO A 52 -11.05 3.00 -0.27
CA PRO A 52 -12.40 3.50 -0.55
C PRO A 52 -12.61 3.82 -2.04
N ALA A 53 -13.87 3.84 -2.48
CA ALA A 53 -14.22 4.16 -3.86
C ALA A 53 -13.63 5.53 -4.29
N GLY A 54 -12.96 5.57 -5.44
CA GLY A 54 -12.35 6.76 -5.98
C GLY A 54 -11.01 7.16 -5.35
N GLN A 55 -10.52 6.43 -4.35
CA GLN A 55 -9.25 6.75 -3.66
C GLN A 55 -8.05 5.98 -4.23
N GLY A 56 -6.87 6.48 -3.92
CA GLY A 56 -5.57 5.87 -4.21
C GLY A 56 -4.42 6.85 -3.95
N PRO A 57 -3.15 6.39 -3.98
CA PRO A 57 -2.01 7.22 -3.66
C PRO A 57 -1.73 8.26 -4.76
N PRO A 58 -1.02 9.36 -4.45
CA PRO A 58 -0.45 10.23 -5.48
C PRO A 58 0.46 9.47 -6.44
N LEU A 59 0.77 10.03 -7.62
CA LEU A 59 1.84 9.49 -8.46
C LEU A 59 3.17 9.61 -7.71
N HIS A 60 3.84 8.49 -7.52
CA HIS A 60 5.07 8.41 -6.76
C HIS A 60 6.03 7.36 -7.31
N VAL A 61 7.24 7.35 -6.78
CA VAL A 61 8.26 6.35 -7.07
C VAL A 61 8.98 5.93 -5.79
N HIS A 62 9.32 4.64 -5.70
CA HIS A 62 10.11 4.06 -4.63
C HIS A 62 11.57 3.94 -5.08
N HIS A 63 12.50 4.51 -4.31
CA HIS A 63 13.94 4.36 -4.52
C HIS A 63 14.57 3.25 -3.69
N ARG A 64 13.79 2.62 -2.81
CA ARG A 64 14.26 1.53 -1.94
C ARG A 64 13.57 0.23 -2.28
N GLU A 65 12.25 0.22 -2.37
CA GLU A 65 11.49 -1.00 -2.55
C GLU A 65 11.13 -1.25 -4.02
N ALA A 66 11.02 -2.52 -4.39
CA ALA A 66 10.07 -2.94 -5.41
C ALA A 66 8.73 -3.25 -4.73
N GLU A 67 7.63 -3.09 -5.45
CA GLU A 67 6.28 -3.25 -4.92
C GLU A 67 5.46 -4.24 -5.76
N ILE A 68 4.72 -5.09 -5.08
CA ILE A 68 3.88 -6.13 -5.65
C ILE A 68 2.45 -5.88 -5.19
N PHE A 69 1.52 -5.89 -6.14
CA PHE A 69 0.09 -5.79 -5.87
C PHE A 69 -0.60 -7.07 -6.30
N TYR A 70 -1.51 -7.57 -5.46
CA TYR A 70 -2.48 -8.59 -5.84
C TYR A 70 -3.87 -8.09 -5.50
N VAL A 71 -4.76 -8.05 -6.48
CA VAL A 71 -6.13 -7.56 -6.26
C VAL A 71 -6.95 -8.66 -5.60
N LEU A 72 -7.36 -8.42 -4.36
CA LEU A 72 -8.22 -9.33 -3.61
C LEU A 72 -9.70 -9.08 -3.92
N GLU A 73 -10.08 -7.81 -4.11
CA GLU A 73 -11.47 -7.38 -4.30
C GLU A 73 -11.55 -6.01 -4.97
N GLY A 74 -12.57 -5.79 -5.80
CA GLY A 74 -12.84 -4.49 -6.43
C GLY A 74 -12.22 -4.36 -7.82
N ASP A 75 -12.39 -3.17 -8.39
CA ASP A 75 -11.92 -2.79 -9.72
C ASP A 75 -10.98 -1.59 -9.58
N PHE A 76 -9.79 -1.66 -10.16
CA PHE A 76 -8.74 -0.67 -10.03
C PHE A 76 -8.25 -0.19 -11.39
N GLU A 77 -7.92 1.10 -11.44
CA GLU A 77 -7.11 1.68 -12.51
C GLU A 77 -5.69 1.87 -11.99
N PHE A 78 -4.71 1.24 -12.63
CA PHE A 78 -3.29 1.46 -12.36
C PHE A 78 -2.68 2.33 -13.44
N GLU A 79 -1.73 3.18 -13.07
CA GLU A 79 -0.77 3.77 -13.98
C GLU A 79 0.63 3.32 -13.57
N VAL A 80 1.37 2.68 -14.48
CA VAL A 80 2.74 2.21 -14.24
C VAL A 80 3.61 2.61 -15.42
N ALA A 81 4.69 3.34 -15.16
CA ALA A 81 5.57 3.89 -16.19
C ALA A 81 4.81 4.68 -17.30
N GLY A 82 3.80 5.47 -16.89
CA GLY A 82 2.97 6.26 -17.80
C GLY A 82 1.97 5.46 -18.64
N ARG A 83 1.76 4.18 -18.34
CA ARG A 83 0.79 3.31 -19.03
C ARG A 83 -0.35 2.94 -18.09
N GLY A 84 -1.58 3.11 -18.58
CA GLY A 84 -2.80 2.75 -17.85
C GLY A 84 -3.16 1.27 -17.99
N PHE A 85 -3.62 0.67 -16.88
CA PHE A 85 -4.10 -0.71 -16.82
C PHE A 85 -5.39 -0.76 -16.00
N GLN A 86 -6.32 -1.63 -16.40
CA GLN A 86 -7.46 -2.02 -15.58
C GLN A 86 -7.11 -3.31 -14.84
N ALA A 87 -7.53 -3.43 -13.59
CA ALA A 87 -7.25 -4.58 -12.75
C ALA A 87 -8.47 -4.94 -11.89
N SER A 88 -8.70 -6.22 -11.71
CA SER A 88 -9.81 -6.78 -10.95
C SER A 88 -9.32 -7.97 -10.11
N ALA A 89 -10.18 -8.51 -9.25
CA ALA A 89 -9.82 -9.60 -8.36
C ALA A 89 -9.13 -10.77 -9.08
N GLY A 90 -7.93 -11.14 -8.61
CA GLY A 90 -7.07 -12.16 -9.23
C GLY A 90 -5.94 -11.61 -10.09
N ASP A 91 -5.97 -10.32 -10.44
CA ASP A 91 -4.88 -9.67 -11.18
C ASP A 91 -3.69 -9.36 -10.27
N PHE A 92 -2.50 -9.36 -10.87
CA PHE A 92 -1.21 -9.19 -10.20
C PHE A 92 -0.33 -8.17 -10.92
N PHE A 93 0.33 -7.30 -10.15
CA PHE A 93 1.29 -6.33 -10.65
C PHE A 93 2.61 -6.46 -9.90
N TYR A 94 3.70 -6.31 -10.65
CA TYR A 94 5.02 -6.13 -10.09
C TYR A 94 5.61 -4.83 -10.63
N VAL A 95 5.89 -3.90 -9.71
CA VAL A 95 6.52 -2.62 -10.00
C VAL A 95 7.93 -2.65 -9.45
N ARG A 96 8.91 -2.59 -10.35
CA ARG A 96 10.31 -2.49 -9.94
C ARG A 96 10.57 -1.14 -9.27
N ARG A 97 11.61 -1.10 -8.44
CA ARG A 97 12.22 0.14 -7.94
C ARG A 97 12.45 1.13 -9.09
N ASP A 98 12.34 2.42 -8.77
CA ASP A 98 12.57 3.54 -9.68
C ASP A 98 11.58 3.62 -10.86
N ILE A 99 10.46 2.88 -10.79
CA ILE A 99 9.37 2.98 -11.75
C ILE A 99 8.21 3.80 -11.14
N PRO A 100 7.87 4.97 -11.72
CA PRO A 100 6.72 5.74 -11.31
C PRO A 100 5.41 4.96 -11.43
N HIS A 101 4.57 5.04 -10.40
CA HIS A 101 3.27 4.39 -10.40
C HIS A 101 2.26 5.04 -9.44
N THR A 102 1.00 4.73 -9.70
CA THR A 102 -0.17 5.07 -8.87
C THR A 102 -1.30 4.12 -9.22
N PHE A 103 -2.33 4.08 -8.38
CA PHE A 103 -3.58 3.41 -8.68
C PHE A 103 -4.76 4.22 -8.15
N ARG A 104 -5.96 3.83 -8.56
CA ARG A 104 -7.22 4.28 -7.95
C ARG A 104 -8.22 3.14 -7.93
N ASN A 105 -8.99 3.03 -6.86
CA ASN A 105 -10.18 2.19 -6.85
C ASN A 105 -11.26 2.82 -7.74
N ALA A 106 -11.54 2.17 -8.87
CA ALA A 106 -12.53 2.57 -9.85
C ALA A 106 -13.93 1.97 -9.60
N GLY A 107 -14.04 1.02 -8.67
CA GLY A 107 -15.29 0.44 -8.24
C GLY A 107 -16.14 1.38 -7.36
N ALA A 108 -17.40 1.01 -7.17
CA ALA A 108 -18.36 1.76 -6.34
C ALA A 108 -18.26 1.46 -4.83
N GLY A 109 -17.55 0.39 -4.45
CA GLY A 109 -17.35 -0.02 -3.05
C GLY A 109 -15.87 -0.02 -2.67
N THR A 110 -15.57 -0.38 -1.42
CA THR A 110 -14.19 -0.55 -0.94
C THR A 110 -13.51 -1.69 -1.68
N GLY A 111 -12.38 -1.39 -2.34
CA GLY A 111 -11.51 -2.37 -2.96
C GLY A 111 -10.48 -2.90 -1.96
N ARG A 112 -9.87 -4.04 -2.26
CA ARG A 112 -8.84 -4.66 -1.41
C ARG A 112 -7.63 -5.06 -2.23
N LEU A 113 -6.46 -4.58 -1.83
CA LEU A 113 -5.17 -4.94 -2.39
C LEU A 113 -4.34 -5.67 -1.34
N LEU A 114 -3.67 -6.75 -1.74
CA LEU A 114 -2.52 -7.26 -0.98
C LEU A 114 -1.27 -6.63 -1.58
N ILE A 115 -0.55 -5.86 -0.77
CA ILE A 115 0.64 -5.12 -1.15
C ILE A 115 1.84 -5.76 -0.47
N THR A 116 2.88 -6.08 -1.23
CA THR A 116 4.15 -6.58 -0.71
C THR A 116 5.28 -5.70 -1.19
N VAL A 117 6.18 -5.33 -0.28
CA VAL A 117 7.38 -4.55 -0.60
C VAL A 117 8.65 -5.32 -0.27
N GLU A 118 9.66 -5.16 -1.12
CA GLU A 118 10.98 -5.76 -0.95
C GLU A 118 12.08 -4.71 -1.26
N PRO A 119 12.97 -4.38 -0.31
CA PRO A 119 13.00 -4.83 1.09
C PRO A 119 11.81 -4.29 1.92
N ALA A 120 11.69 -4.73 3.18
CA ALA A 120 10.73 -4.13 4.11
C ALA A 120 11.11 -2.67 4.44
N GLY A 121 10.17 -1.90 4.98
CA GLY A 121 10.41 -0.54 5.47
C GLY A 121 9.22 0.40 5.27
N LEU A 122 8.47 0.21 4.18
CA LEU A 122 7.32 1.05 3.82
C LEU A 122 6.20 1.00 4.85
N GLU A 123 6.04 -0.09 5.60
CA GLU A 123 5.03 -0.19 6.66
C GLU A 123 5.22 0.87 7.76
N ASN A 124 6.44 1.39 7.91
CA ASN A 124 6.76 2.45 8.86
C ASN A 124 6.35 3.84 8.32
N PHE A 125 6.38 4.04 7.00
CA PHE A 125 5.81 5.23 6.35
C PHE A 125 4.32 5.33 6.68
N PHE A 126 3.56 4.24 6.47
CA PHE A 126 2.13 4.22 6.81
C PHE A 126 1.88 4.44 8.31
N ALA A 127 2.73 3.88 9.18
CA ALA A 127 2.60 4.07 10.61
C ALA A 127 2.82 5.53 11.03
N GLU A 128 3.79 6.22 10.41
CA GLU A 128 4.06 7.63 10.66
C GLU A 128 2.91 8.53 10.17
N ILE A 129 2.39 8.26 8.97
CA ILE A 129 1.23 8.97 8.44
C ILE A 129 0.00 8.77 9.34
N ALA A 130 -0.26 7.53 9.79
CA ALA A 130 -1.40 7.22 10.65
C ALA A 130 -1.30 7.84 12.05
N ALA A 131 -0.09 8.13 12.52
CA ALA A 131 0.14 8.80 13.79
C ALA A 131 0.05 10.33 13.71
N ALA A 132 0.02 10.90 12.50
CA ALA A 132 -0.07 12.34 12.31
C ALA A 132 -1.45 12.87 12.76
N PRO A 133 -1.52 14.07 13.36
CA PRO A 133 -2.79 14.65 13.84
C PRO A 133 -3.76 15.03 12.71
N GLY A 134 -3.30 15.00 11.45
CA GLY A 134 -4.08 15.27 10.25
C GLY A 134 -3.20 15.17 9.00
N PRO A 135 -3.78 15.41 7.81
CA PRO A 135 -3.01 15.47 6.57
C PRO A 135 -1.94 16.57 6.66
N PRO A 136 -0.66 16.28 6.34
CA PRO A 136 0.36 17.31 6.28
C PRO A 136 0.04 18.28 5.14
N ASP A 137 0.61 19.48 5.21
CA ASP A 137 0.69 20.34 4.04
C ASP A 137 1.61 19.72 2.97
N PRO A 138 1.64 20.26 1.73
CA PRO A 138 2.44 19.68 0.67
C PRO A 138 3.94 19.56 0.99
N ALA A 139 4.49 20.47 1.78
CA ALA A 139 5.91 20.43 2.16
C ALA A 139 6.17 19.29 3.15
N GLY A 140 5.34 19.18 4.19
CA GLY A 140 5.42 18.08 5.15
C GLY A 140 5.17 16.72 4.49
N ALA A 141 4.27 16.64 3.51
CA ALA A 141 4.05 15.43 2.73
C ALA A 141 5.34 15.02 2.00
N ALA A 142 5.98 15.95 1.28
CA ALA A 142 7.22 15.68 0.57
C ALA A 142 8.38 15.26 1.51
N GLU A 143 8.49 15.88 2.68
CA GLU A 143 9.49 15.50 3.69
C GLU A 143 9.28 14.07 4.21
N ILE A 144 8.04 13.68 4.51
CA ILE A 144 7.73 12.32 4.95
C ILE A 144 8.01 11.32 3.83
N PHE A 145 7.59 11.59 2.59
CA PHE A 145 7.90 10.74 1.44
C PHE A 145 9.43 10.52 1.31
N ALA A 146 10.20 11.62 1.29
CA ALA A 146 11.65 11.56 1.11
C ALA A 146 12.36 10.78 2.23
N LYS A 147 11.91 10.90 3.48
CA LYS A 147 12.44 10.14 4.63
C LYS A 147 12.41 8.62 4.40
N TYR A 148 11.36 8.14 3.74
CA TYR A 148 11.15 6.73 3.42
C TYR A 148 11.66 6.32 2.04
N GLY A 149 12.35 7.21 1.32
CA GLY A 149 12.87 6.91 -0.02
C GLY A 149 11.79 6.93 -1.10
N LEU A 150 10.70 7.66 -0.87
CA LEU A 150 9.66 7.92 -1.84
C LEU A 150 9.85 9.33 -2.43
N GLU A 151 9.54 9.48 -3.71
CA GLU A 151 9.46 10.79 -4.36
C GLU A 151 8.05 11.00 -4.90
N LEU A 152 7.46 12.17 -4.60
CA LEU A 152 6.17 12.61 -5.16
C LEU A 152 6.39 13.18 -6.55
N LEU A 153 5.68 12.63 -7.54
CA LEU A 153 5.80 13.01 -8.95
C LEU A 153 4.55 13.70 -9.49
N GLY A 154 3.41 13.56 -8.81
CA GLY A 154 2.16 14.16 -9.27
C GLY A 154 0.96 13.88 -8.37
N PRO A 155 -0.23 14.39 -8.74
CA PRO A 155 -1.46 14.12 -8.01
C PRO A 155 -1.91 12.66 -8.15
N PRO A 156 -2.89 12.20 -7.34
CA PRO A 156 -3.58 10.94 -7.59
C PRO A 156 -4.26 10.90 -8.96
N LEU A 157 -4.57 9.70 -9.45
CA LEU A 157 -5.35 9.55 -10.68
C LEU A 157 -6.70 10.25 -10.55
N ALA A 158 -7.06 11.02 -11.57
CA ALA A 158 -8.33 11.73 -11.62
C ALA A 158 -9.52 10.75 -11.69
N LEU A 159 -10.65 11.16 -11.10
CA LEU A 159 -11.94 10.53 -11.35
C LEU A 159 -12.29 10.75 -12.84
N ARG A 160 -12.65 9.66 -13.53
CA ARG A 160 -13.15 9.70 -14.90
C ARG A 160 -14.67 9.73 -14.93
#